data_AF-A0A8T3Z6D6-F1
#
_entry.id   AF-A0A8T3Z6D6-F1
#
_cell.length_a   1.000
_cell.length_b   1.000
_cell.length_c   1.000
_cell.angle_alpha   90.00
_cell.angle_beta   90.00
_cell.angle_gamma   90.00
#
_symmetry.space_group_name_H-M   'P 1'
#
loop_
_entity.id
_entity.type
_entity.pdbx_description
1 polymer ?
#
loop_
_entity_poly.entity_id
_entity_poly.type
_entity_poly.pdbx_seq_one_letter_code
_entity_poly.pdbx_strand_id
1 'polypeptide(L)'
;MGELQKRLGEFQRQTGTAYPEIMNILEDKYCWKCPMRSTSKNSRCREIHAGKVLYEAMDKGITCKINEQDVHPVEIEALIMRILKKKIKNQGGRQGEKIIIISIGTEQNPVLSPEYKLMVKINPRKVRKGETILIPDKGGDNPLLGAYALVAGFPFQVGVVEKVFHEGNFWYVKMDDKQILPLESVFGVLLKVLEDGDCL
;
A
#
# COMPACT_ATOMS: atom_id res chain seq x y z
N MET A 1 24.49 0.04 19.03
CA MET A 1 23.96 -0.97 18.09
C MET A 1 23.72 -2.34 18.77
N GLY A 2 24.59 -2.84 19.65
CA GLY A 2 24.51 -4.21 20.19
C GLY A 2 23.18 -4.62 20.83
N GLU A 3 22.52 -3.74 21.58
CA GLU A 3 21.22 -4.02 22.20
C GLU A 3 20.10 -4.21 21.17
N LEU A 4 20.07 -3.36 20.14
CA LEU A 4 19.14 -3.50 19.02
C LEU A 4 19.32 -4.85 18.32
N GLN A 5 20.57 -5.24 18.04
CA GLN A 5 20.85 -6.54 17.41
C GLN A 5 20.45 -7.72 18.30
N LYS A 6 20.65 -7.61 19.62
CA LYS A 6 20.17 -8.62 20.58
C LYS A 6 18.65 -8.76 20.52
N ARG A 7 17.91 -7.65 20.51
CA ARG A 7 16.45 -7.68 20.43
C ARG A 7 15.94 -8.23 19.11
N LEU A 8 16.57 -7.86 17.99
CA LEU A 8 16.25 -8.41 16.68
C LEU A 8 16.53 -9.92 16.61
N GLY A 9 17.63 -10.39 17.21
CA GLY A 9 17.93 -11.82 17.29
C GLY A 9 16.93 -12.60 18.17
N GLU A 10 16.40 -11.98 19.22
CA GLU A 10 15.30 -12.57 20.00
C GLU A 10 14.01 -12.66 19.20
N PHE A 11 13.63 -11.58 18.50
CA PHE A 11 12.46 -11.57 17.63
C PHE A 11 12.56 -12.62 16.51
N GLN A 12 13.75 -12.78 15.91
CA GLN A 12 14.00 -13.83 14.91
C GLN A 12 13.82 -15.23 15.49
N ARG A 13 14.28 -15.49 16.73
CA ARG A 13 14.04 -16.77 17.41
C ARG A 13 12.56 -17.00 17.69
N GLN A 14 11.84 -16.00 18.20
CA GLN A 14 10.40 -16.09 18.44
C GLN A 14 9.62 -16.38 17.14
N THR A 15 9.98 -15.70 16.05
CA THR A 15 9.40 -15.96 14.72
C THR A 15 9.73 -17.38 14.25
N GLY A 16 10.96 -17.85 14.49
CA GLY A 16 11.41 -19.20 14.18
C GLY A 16 10.64 -20.30 14.93
N THR A 17 10.16 -20.01 16.14
CA THR A 17 9.27 -20.90 16.91
C THR A 17 7.81 -20.82 16.42
N ALA A 18 7.30 -19.62 16.15
CA ALA A 18 5.92 -19.43 15.71
C ALA A 18 5.64 -20.03 14.32
N TYR A 19 6.62 -19.99 13.41
CA TYR A 19 6.46 -20.52 12.05
C TYR A 19 6.03 -22.00 11.98
N PRO A 20 6.75 -22.96 12.60
CA PRO A 20 6.33 -24.37 12.60
C PRO A 20 4.97 -24.59 13.30
N GLU A 21 4.66 -23.84 14.35
CA GLU A 21 3.35 -23.92 15.03
C GLU A 21 2.21 -23.52 14.08
N ILE A 22 2.37 -22.42 13.35
CA ILE A 22 1.40 -21.97 12.33
C ILE A 22 1.29 -22.99 11.21
N MET A 23 2.41 -23.54 10.73
CA MET A 23 2.41 -24.58 9.70
C MET A 23 1.61 -25.82 10.11
N ASN A 24 1.73 -26.24 11.37
CA ASN A 24 0.95 -27.36 11.93
C ASN A 24 -0.55 -27.01 12.01
N ILE A 25 -0.90 -25.81 12.49
CA ILE A 25 -2.30 -25.34 12.51
C ILE A 25 -2.89 -25.32 11.10
N LEU A 26 -2.12 -24.88 10.09
CA LEU A 26 -2.55 -24.83 8.70
C LEU A 26 -2.73 -26.23 8.09
N GLU A 27 -1.87 -27.19 8.47
CA GLU A 27 -2.01 -28.60 8.10
C GLU A 27 -3.35 -29.16 8.57
N ASP A 28 -3.62 -28.99 9.86
CA ASP A 28 -4.79 -29.57 10.53
C ASP A 28 -6.10 -28.92 10.09
N LYS A 29 -6.13 -27.58 9.98
CA LYS A 29 -7.39 -26.84 9.76
C LYS A 29 -7.73 -26.60 8.30
N TYR A 30 -6.72 -26.42 7.43
CA TYR A 30 -6.94 -25.94 6.06
C TYR A 30 -6.53 -26.98 5.01
N CYS A 31 -5.35 -27.58 5.14
CA CYS A 31 -4.88 -28.55 4.14
C CYS A 31 -5.64 -29.87 4.19
N TRP A 32 -6.07 -30.34 5.36
CA TRP A 32 -6.90 -31.54 5.45
C TRP A 32 -8.22 -31.40 4.66
N LYS A 33 -8.78 -30.18 4.60
CA LYS A 33 -10.02 -29.86 3.89
C LYS A 33 -9.81 -29.35 2.45
N CYS A 34 -8.58 -29.25 1.98
CA CYS A 34 -8.25 -28.69 0.68
C CYS A 34 -8.37 -29.75 -0.44
N PRO A 35 -9.11 -29.48 -1.54
CA PRO A 35 -9.20 -30.39 -2.69
C PRO A 35 -7.83 -30.69 -3.32
N MET A 36 -6.88 -29.76 -3.21
CA MET A 36 -5.51 -29.90 -3.73
C MET A 36 -4.51 -30.41 -2.67
N ARG A 37 -4.99 -31.09 -1.62
CA ARG A 37 -4.13 -31.58 -0.53
C ARG A 37 -2.95 -32.42 -1.02
N SER A 38 -3.17 -33.30 -2.00
CA SER A 38 -2.16 -34.20 -2.56
C SER A 38 -1.02 -33.47 -3.28
N THR A 39 -1.25 -32.24 -3.77
CA THR A 39 -0.26 -31.42 -4.48
C THR A 39 0.24 -30.23 -3.64
N SER A 40 -0.25 -30.06 -2.41
CA SER A 40 0.08 -28.94 -1.51
C SER A 40 1.59 -28.72 -1.29
N LYS A 41 2.38 -29.80 -1.25
CA LYS A 41 3.84 -29.73 -1.10
C LYS A 41 4.54 -29.13 -2.33
N ASN A 42 3.94 -29.25 -3.51
CA ASN A 42 4.47 -28.70 -4.75
C ASN A 42 4.08 -27.23 -4.92
N SER A 43 2.87 -26.87 -4.51
CA SER A 43 2.38 -25.48 -4.58
C SER A 43 2.88 -24.59 -3.42
N ARG A 44 3.47 -25.18 -2.38
CA ARG A 44 4.00 -24.46 -1.19
C ARG A 44 2.96 -23.53 -0.55
N CYS A 45 1.67 -23.91 -0.65
CA CYS A 45 0.57 -23.05 -0.26
C CYS A 45 0.57 -22.71 1.23
N ARG A 46 1.04 -23.64 2.08
CA ARG A 46 1.16 -23.42 3.52
C ARG A 46 2.28 -22.46 3.85
N GLU A 47 3.43 -22.60 3.21
CA GLU A 47 4.57 -21.72 3.40
C GLU A 47 4.21 -20.28 2.99
N ILE A 48 3.51 -20.11 1.88
CA ILE A 48 2.98 -18.81 1.44
C ILE A 48 2.00 -18.25 2.47
N HIS A 49 1.03 -19.05 2.92
CA HIS A 49 0.01 -18.58 3.87
C HIS A 49 0.61 -18.27 5.25
N ALA A 50 1.49 -19.13 5.78
CA ALA A 50 2.21 -18.92 7.03
C ALA A 50 3.05 -17.64 6.98
N GLY A 51 3.80 -17.43 5.88
CA GLY A 51 4.53 -16.20 5.64
C GLY A 51 3.60 -14.98 5.66
N LYS A 52 2.50 -15.02 4.89
CA LYS A 52 1.51 -13.94 4.83
C LYS A 52 0.98 -13.55 6.22
N VAL A 53 0.46 -14.51 6.99
CA VAL A 53 -0.17 -14.21 8.29
C VAL A 53 0.84 -13.73 9.33
N LEU A 54 2.09 -14.20 9.28
CA LEU A 54 3.16 -13.70 10.14
C LEU A 54 3.53 -12.25 9.79
N TYR A 55 3.62 -11.91 8.51
CA TYR A 55 3.85 -10.54 8.07
C TYR A 55 2.70 -9.61 8.47
N GLU A 56 1.44 -10.03 8.28
CA GLU A 56 0.25 -9.28 8.68
C GLU A 56 0.19 -9.08 10.20
N ALA A 57 0.49 -10.11 10.99
CA ALA A 57 0.53 -10.02 12.45
C ALA A 57 1.64 -9.07 12.94
N MET A 58 2.82 -9.12 12.32
CA MET A 58 3.92 -8.20 12.63
C MET A 58 3.54 -6.75 12.30
N ASP A 59 2.99 -6.50 11.11
CA ASP A 59 2.59 -5.17 10.67
C ASP A 59 1.49 -4.59 11.57
N LYS A 60 0.47 -5.40 11.88
CA LYS A 60 -0.59 -5.04 12.84
C LYS A 60 -0.02 -4.74 14.23
N GLY A 61 0.92 -5.55 14.73
CA GLY A 61 1.55 -5.33 16.02
C GLY A 61 2.32 -4.00 16.09
N ILE A 62 3.06 -3.66 15.03
CA ILE A 62 3.75 -2.37 14.92
C ILE A 62 2.74 -1.22 14.88
N THR A 63 1.74 -1.31 14.00
CA THR A 63 0.72 -0.27 13.82
C THR A 63 -0.09 -0.03 15.09
N CYS A 64 -0.49 -1.09 15.81
CA CYS A 64 -1.14 -0.97 17.13
C CYS A 64 -0.26 -0.24 18.14
N LYS A 65 1.04 -0.55 18.22
CA LYS A 65 1.95 0.12 19.16
C LYS A 65 2.22 1.58 18.81
N ILE A 66 2.18 1.95 17.53
CA ILE A 66 2.25 3.36 17.11
C ILE A 66 0.94 4.08 17.48
N ASN A 67 -0.22 3.45 17.23
CA ASN A 67 -1.53 3.99 17.61
C ASN A 67 -1.65 4.26 19.12
N GLU A 68 -1.03 3.42 19.97
CA GLU A 68 -1.03 3.60 21.43
C GLU A 68 -0.27 4.85 21.91
N GLN A 69 0.53 5.51 21.05
CA GLN A 69 1.37 6.67 21.40
C GLN A 69 0.70 8.03 21.18
N ASP A 70 -0.63 8.09 21.08
CA ASP A 70 -1.42 9.30 20.82
C ASP A 70 -1.02 10.03 19.51
N VAL A 71 -0.51 9.26 18.54
CA VAL A 71 -0.16 9.77 17.21
C VAL A 71 -1.43 9.84 16.36
N HIS A 72 -1.64 10.96 15.67
CA HIS A 72 -2.81 11.15 14.82
C HIS A 72 -2.86 10.10 13.68
N PRO A 73 -4.01 9.48 13.35
CA PRO A 73 -4.08 8.38 12.37
C PRO A 73 -3.47 8.71 10.99
N VAL A 74 -3.63 9.95 10.53
CA VAL A 74 -3.07 10.43 9.25
C VAL A 74 -1.54 10.46 9.29
N GLU A 75 -0.93 10.74 10.44
CA GLU A 75 0.53 10.68 10.60
C GLU A 75 1.03 9.23 10.61
N ILE A 76 0.25 8.29 11.15
CA ILE A 76 0.56 6.86 11.14
C ILE A 76 0.59 6.33 9.70
N GLU A 77 -0.38 6.73 8.89
CA GLU A 77 -0.38 6.41 7.46
C GLU A 77 0.88 6.93 6.75
N ALA A 78 1.28 8.18 7.04
CA ALA A 78 2.49 8.78 6.49
C ALA A 78 3.77 8.01 6.91
N LEU A 79 3.84 7.57 8.17
CA LEU A 79 4.93 6.74 8.70
C LEU A 79 5.03 5.39 7.99
N ILE A 80 3.91 4.69 7.84
CA ILE A 80 3.85 3.38 7.15
C ILE A 80 4.33 3.52 5.70
N MET A 81 3.86 4.54 4.98
CA MET A 81 4.30 4.82 3.61
C MET A 81 5.81 5.08 3.54
N ARG A 82 6.37 5.82 4.50
CA ARG A 82 7.81 6.11 4.54
C ARG A 82 8.65 4.85 4.81
N ILE A 83 8.17 3.95 5.67
CA ILE A 83 8.80 2.63 5.89
C ILE A 83 8.83 1.84 4.58
N LEU A 84 7.72 1.80 3.85
CA LEU A 84 7.63 1.10 2.56
C LEU A 84 8.61 1.69 1.53
N LYS A 85 8.63 3.02 1.36
CA LYS A 85 9.57 3.69 0.46
C LYS A 85 11.02 3.35 0.78
N LYS A 86 11.36 3.27 2.07
CA LYS A 86 12.70 2.86 2.53
C LYS A 86 13.01 1.41 2.18
N LYS A 87 12.05 0.47 2.33
CA LYS A 87 12.20 -0.94 1.91
C LYS A 87 12.50 -1.03 0.41
N ILE A 88 11.71 -0.35 -0.42
CA ILE A 88 11.89 -0.35 -1.88
C ILE A 88 13.25 0.21 -2.28
N LYS A 89 13.65 1.35 -1.70
CA LYS A 89 14.96 1.97 -1.95
C LYS A 89 16.12 1.03 -1.59
N ASN A 90 16.03 0.34 -0.44
CA ASN A 90 17.07 -0.59 0.01
C ASN A 90 17.23 -1.80 -0.91
N GLN A 91 16.18 -2.17 -1.65
CA GLN A 91 16.23 -3.23 -2.67
C GLN A 91 16.67 -2.71 -4.05
N GLY A 92 17.15 -1.46 -4.14
CA GLY A 92 17.59 -0.84 -5.40
C GLY A 92 16.47 -0.23 -6.23
N GLY A 93 15.22 -0.28 -5.75
CA GLY A 93 14.08 0.34 -6.41
C GLY A 93 14.20 1.86 -6.44
N ARG A 94 14.12 2.46 -7.64
CA ARG A 94 14.06 3.92 -7.84
C ARG A 94 12.62 4.37 -8.05
N GLN A 95 12.00 4.93 -7.01
CA GLN A 95 10.68 5.56 -7.10
C GLN A 95 10.80 7.02 -7.56
N GLY A 96 11.17 7.20 -8.83
CA GLY A 96 11.14 8.50 -9.48
C GLY A 96 9.73 8.86 -9.94
N GLU A 97 9.52 10.15 -10.18
CA GLU A 97 8.35 10.63 -10.93
C GLU A 97 8.33 9.98 -12.31
N LYS A 98 7.16 9.44 -12.69
CA LYS A 98 6.94 8.86 -14.01
C LYS A 98 5.55 9.24 -14.49
N ILE A 99 5.41 9.42 -15.80
CA ILE A 99 4.10 9.51 -16.44
C ILE A 99 3.78 8.10 -16.94
N ILE A 100 2.60 7.62 -16.58
CA ILE A 100 2.05 6.35 -17.06
C ILE A 100 0.70 6.60 -17.71
N ILE A 101 0.31 5.68 -18.59
CA ILE A 101 -1.03 5.64 -19.15
C ILE A 101 -1.66 4.33 -18.68
N ILE A 102 -2.82 4.43 -18.06
CA ILE A 102 -3.55 3.28 -17.53
C ILE A 102 -4.94 3.21 -18.16
N SER A 103 -5.39 2.00 -18.47
CA SER A 103 -6.81 1.73 -18.71
C SER A 103 -7.51 1.53 -17.38
N ILE A 104 -8.75 1.98 -17.27
CA ILE A 104 -9.53 1.88 -16.03
C ILE A 104 -10.46 0.68 -16.13
N GLY A 105 -10.46 -0.19 -15.12
CA GLY A 105 -11.51 -1.21 -14.97
C GLY A 105 -12.75 -0.63 -14.29
N THR A 106 -13.95 -1.14 -14.60
CA THR A 106 -15.22 -0.75 -13.93
C THR A 106 -15.13 -0.82 -12.41
N GLU A 107 -14.44 -1.84 -11.88
CA GLU A 107 -14.26 -2.06 -10.44
C GLU A 107 -13.24 -1.09 -9.79
N GLN A 108 -12.40 -0.43 -10.59
CA GLN A 108 -11.37 0.48 -10.07
C GLN A 108 -11.91 1.87 -9.78
N ASN A 109 -12.83 2.35 -10.62
CA ASN A 109 -13.49 3.63 -10.40
C ASN A 109 -14.88 3.59 -11.07
N PRO A 110 -15.96 3.68 -10.29
CA PRO A 110 -17.31 3.56 -10.84
C PRO A 110 -17.80 4.83 -11.57
N VAL A 111 -17.05 5.94 -11.46
CA VAL A 111 -17.44 7.24 -12.04
C VAL A 111 -16.84 7.42 -13.44
N LEU A 112 -15.65 6.88 -13.69
CA LEU A 112 -14.96 7.02 -14.96
C LEU A 112 -15.35 5.88 -15.92
N SER A 113 -15.57 6.23 -17.20
CA SER A 113 -15.85 5.22 -18.22
C SER A 113 -14.65 4.27 -18.37
N PRO A 114 -14.86 2.94 -18.47
CA PRO A 114 -13.80 1.97 -18.73
C PRO A 114 -13.10 2.16 -20.08
N GLU A 115 -13.75 2.87 -21.01
CA GLU A 115 -13.21 3.21 -22.32
C GLU A 115 -12.12 4.28 -22.25
N TYR A 116 -12.08 5.05 -21.15
CA TYR A 116 -11.08 6.09 -20.96
C TYR A 116 -9.74 5.54 -20.49
N LYS A 117 -8.67 6.19 -20.96
CA LYS A 117 -7.33 5.99 -20.41
C LYS A 117 -6.93 7.22 -19.61
N LEU A 118 -6.24 7.02 -18.50
CA LEU A 118 -5.72 8.13 -17.69
C LEU A 118 -4.24 8.30 -17.94
N MET A 119 -3.83 9.52 -18.28
CA MET A 119 -2.44 9.94 -18.23
C MET A 119 -2.14 10.45 -16.82
N VAL A 120 -1.34 9.73 -16.06
CA VAL A 120 -1.11 9.97 -14.63
C VAL A 120 0.38 10.14 -14.34
N LYS A 121 0.72 11.19 -13.60
CA LYS A 121 2.06 11.37 -13.01
C LYS A 121 2.11 10.66 -11.65
N ILE A 122 2.68 9.46 -11.63
CA ILE A 122 2.87 8.66 -10.41
C ILE A 122 4.12 9.09 -9.62
N ASN A 123 4.10 8.81 -8.31
CA ASN A 123 5.12 9.21 -7.34
C ASN A 123 5.49 10.71 -7.42
N PRO A 124 4.49 11.63 -7.42
CA PRO A 124 4.76 13.06 -7.53
C PRO A 124 5.66 13.54 -6.39
N ARG A 125 6.70 14.32 -6.71
CA ARG A 125 7.54 15.00 -5.70
C ARG A 125 6.81 16.16 -5.06
N LYS A 126 5.92 16.79 -5.83
CA LYS A 126 5.11 17.94 -5.41
C LYS A 126 3.73 17.84 -6.05
N VAL A 127 2.76 18.30 -5.28
CA VAL A 127 1.39 18.56 -5.73
C VAL A 127 1.08 20.03 -5.45
N ARG A 128 0.21 20.65 -6.25
CA ARG A 128 -0.19 22.06 -6.16
C ARG A 128 -1.70 22.18 -5.96
N LYS A 129 -2.11 23.30 -5.37
CA LYS A 129 -3.53 23.69 -5.30
C LYS A 129 -4.15 23.70 -6.70
N GLY A 130 -5.34 23.11 -6.82
CA GLY A 130 -6.09 23.00 -8.08
C GLY A 130 -5.69 21.81 -8.95
N GLU A 131 -4.63 21.06 -8.61
CA GLU A 131 -4.35 19.80 -9.31
C GLU A 131 -5.37 18.72 -8.93
N THR A 132 -5.76 17.92 -9.91
CA THR A 132 -6.59 16.73 -9.73
C THR A 132 -5.69 15.55 -9.39
N ILE A 133 -5.98 14.83 -8.30
CA ILE A 133 -5.18 13.71 -7.84
C ILE A 133 -5.99 12.44 -7.69
N LEU A 134 -5.31 11.31 -7.80
CA LEU A 134 -5.84 9.97 -7.58
C LEU A 134 -5.43 9.51 -6.19
N ILE A 135 -6.39 9.05 -5.40
CA ILE A 135 -6.19 8.61 -4.00
C ILE A 135 -6.84 7.24 -3.78
N PRO A 136 -6.38 6.46 -2.78
CA PRO A 136 -7.03 5.20 -2.42
C PRO A 136 -8.51 5.43 -2.10
N ASP A 137 -9.37 4.51 -2.55
CA ASP A 137 -10.73 4.47 -2.06
C ASP A 137 -10.77 4.01 -0.58
N LYS A 138 -11.77 4.48 0.18
CA LYS A 138 -11.90 4.24 1.62
C LYS A 138 -12.06 2.75 1.98
N GLY A 139 -12.24 1.87 0.99
CA GLY A 139 -12.36 0.42 1.14
C GLY A 139 -11.03 -0.35 1.28
N GLY A 140 -9.87 0.31 1.22
CA GLY A 140 -8.58 -0.35 1.31
C GLY A 140 -7.93 -0.28 2.69
N ASP A 141 -8.07 -1.32 3.52
CA ASP A 141 -7.33 -1.53 4.78
C ASP A 141 -5.79 -1.64 4.62
N ASN A 142 -5.25 -1.38 3.42
CA ASN A 142 -3.84 -1.55 3.11
C ASN A 142 -3.27 -0.30 2.43
N PRO A 143 -2.75 0.66 3.21
CA PRO A 143 -1.90 1.75 2.69
C PRO A 143 -0.65 1.23 1.95
N LEU A 144 -0.35 -0.06 1.97
CA LEU A 144 0.95 -0.63 1.64
C LEU A 144 1.34 -0.66 0.14
N LEU A 145 0.56 -0.10 -0.78
CA LEU A 145 0.86 -0.23 -2.22
C LEU A 145 1.16 1.10 -2.93
N GLY A 146 0.83 2.26 -2.35
CA GLY A 146 1.07 3.58 -2.99
C GLY A 146 0.67 3.61 -4.47
N ALA A 147 1.49 4.22 -5.34
CA ALA A 147 1.23 4.25 -6.79
C ALA A 147 1.19 2.86 -7.46
N TYR A 148 1.76 1.81 -6.86
CA TYR A 148 1.62 0.46 -7.41
C TYR A 148 0.19 -0.07 -7.24
N ALA A 149 -0.58 0.40 -6.25
CA ALA A 149 -1.98 0.03 -6.09
C ALA A 149 -2.77 0.36 -7.37
N LEU A 150 -2.51 1.55 -7.94
CA LEU A 150 -3.12 1.99 -9.19
C LEU A 150 -2.80 1.05 -10.36
N VAL A 151 -1.52 0.64 -10.50
CA VAL A 151 -1.09 -0.27 -11.56
C VAL A 151 -1.61 -1.70 -11.35
N ALA A 152 -1.75 -2.13 -10.09
CA ALA A 152 -2.30 -3.43 -9.72
C ALA A 152 -3.84 -3.47 -9.77
N GLY A 153 -4.48 -2.35 -10.11
CA GLY A 153 -5.92 -2.26 -10.30
C GLY A 153 -6.73 -2.17 -9.02
N PHE A 154 -6.18 -1.54 -7.99
CA PHE A 154 -6.92 -1.23 -6.77
C PHE A 154 -7.90 -0.08 -7.00
N PRO A 155 -9.04 -0.07 -6.28
CA PRO A 155 -10.00 1.03 -6.35
C PRO A 155 -9.39 2.36 -5.93
N PHE A 156 -9.77 3.43 -6.64
CA PHE A 156 -9.30 4.78 -6.38
C PHE A 156 -10.42 5.82 -6.55
N GLN A 157 -10.28 6.94 -5.84
CA GLN A 157 -11.10 8.13 -6.01
C GLN A 157 -10.29 9.23 -6.70
N VAL A 158 -11.00 10.16 -7.32
CA VAL A 158 -10.45 11.37 -7.90
C VAL A 158 -10.93 12.56 -7.08
N GLY A 159 -10.03 13.48 -6.75
CA GLY A 159 -10.42 14.72 -6.09
C GLY A 159 -9.48 15.87 -6.43
N VAL A 160 -9.86 17.08 -6.02
CA VAL A 160 -9.12 18.31 -6.32
C VAL A 160 -8.42 18.82 -5.07
N VAL A 161 -7.16 19.21 -5.22
CA VAL A 161 -6.37 19.75 -4.10
C VAL A 161 -6.80 21.17 -3.75
N GLU A 162 -7.34 21.34 -2.53
CA GLU A 162 -7.67 22.64 -1.95
C GLU A 162 -6.42 23.34 -1.38
N LYS A 163 -5.58 22.59 -0.67
CA LYS A 163 -4.38 23.11 0.01
C LYS A 163 -3.32 22.03 0.16
N VAL A 164 -2.05 22.43 0.05
CA VAL A 164 -0.89 21.60 0.42
C VAL A 164 -0.19 22.29 1.58
N PHE A 165 0.17 21.53 2.61
CA PHE A 165 0.81 22.07 3.80
C PHE A 165 1.78 21.05 4.40
N HIS A 166 2.67 21.55 5.26
CA HIS A 166 3.65 20.74 5.98
C HIS A 166 3.36 20.82 7.47
N GLU A 167 3.32 19.67 8.13
CA GLU A 167 3.10 19.55 9.56
C GLU A 167 3.97 18.42 10.11
N GLY A 168 4.66 18.67 11.23
CA GLY A 168 5.67 17.75 11.75
C GLY A 168 6.77 17.44 10.72
N ASN A 169 6.86 16.18 10.29
CA ASN A 169 7.87 15.68 9.34
C ASN A 169 7.29 15.29 7.97
N PHE A 170 6.02 15.61 7.70
CA PHE A 170 5.28 15.12 6.55
C PHE A 170 4.58 16.25 5.79
N TRP A 171 4.37 16.01 4.50
CA TRP A 171 3.55 16.86 3.65
C TRP A 171 2.16 16.28 3.56
N TYR A 172 1.16 17.15 3.66
CA TYR A 172 -0.25 16.78 3.60
C TYR A 172 -0.95 17.52 2.47
N VAL A 173 -1.96 16.86 1.94
CA VAL A 173 -2.87 17.39 0.94
C VAL A 173 -4.26 17.44 1.56
N LYS A 174 -4.88 18.62 1.52
CA LYS A 174 -6.30 18.81 1.83
C LYS A 174 -7.08 18.87 0.53
N MET A 175 -8.10 18.03 0.44
CA MET A 175 -9.02 17.91 -0.67
C MET A 175 -10.21 18.87 -0.50
N ASP A 176 -10.92 19.14 -1.60
CA ASP A 176 -12.12 19.97 -1.65
C ASP A 176 -13.28 19.44 -0.76
N ASP A 177 -13.38 18.13 -0.58
CA ASP A 177 -14.29 17.48 0.37
C ASP A 177 -13.84 17.57 1.85
N LYS A 178 -12.77 18.33 2.12
CA LYS A 178 -12.10 18.53 3.42
C LYS A 178 -11.34 17.31 3.94
N GLN A 179 -11.20 16.23 3.18
CA GLN A 179 -10.33 15.11 3.56
C GLN A 179 -8.87 15.56 3.57
N ILE A 180 -8.11 15.11 4.58
CA ILE A 180 -6.66 15.34 4.69
C ILE A 180 -5.95 14.01 4.55
N LEU A 181 -4.97 13.95 3.64
CA LEU A 181 -4.18 12.76 3.36
C LEU A 181 -2.69 13.11 3.35
N PRO A 182 -1.81 12.17 3.74
CA PRO A 182 -0.38 12.31 3.46
C PRO A 182 -0.14 12.42 1.96
N LEU A 183 0.80 13.27 1.54
CA LEU A 183 1.22 13.36 0.14
C LEU A 183 1.69 11.99 -0.37
N GLU A 184 2.30 11.18 0.50
CA GLU A 184 2.76 9.84 0.19
C GLU A 184 1.64 8.85 -0.16
N SER A 185 0.40 9.11 0.26
CA SER A 185 -0.77 8.28 -0.05
C SER A 185 -1.39 8.61 -1.42
N VAL A 186 -0.98 9.70 -2.05
CA VAL A 186 -1.45 10.07 -3.39
C VAL A 186 -0.88 9.09 -4.42
N PHE A 187 -1.76 8.38 -5.14
CA PHE A 187 -1.35 7.46 -6.21
C PHE A 187 -0.68 8.21 -7.37
N GLY A 188 -1.22 9.36 -7.73
CA GLY A 188 -0.63 10.24 -8.74
C GLY A 188 -1.45 11.49 -9.01
N VAL A 189 -0.91 12.37 -9.84
CA VAL A 189 -1.60 13.55 -10.37
C VAL A 189 -2.19 13.20 -11.73
N LEU A 190 -3.48 13.44 -11.92
CA LEU A 190 -4.14 13.28 -13.21
C LEU A 190 -3.70 14.42 -14.14
N LEU A 191 -3.09 14.06 -15.27
CA LEU A 191 -2.65 15.03 -16.28
C LEU A 191 -3.72 15.22 -17.36
N LYS A 192 -4.28 14.12 -17.85
CA LYS A 192 -5.29 14.11 -18.92
C LYS A 192 -6.12 12.83 -18.87
N VAL A 193 -7.42 12.95 -19.20
CA VAL A 193 -8.28 11.82 -19.57
C VAL A 193 -8.21 11.69 -21.09
N LEU A 194 -7.86 10.51 -21.58
CA LEU A 194 -7.68 10.22 -23.00
C LEU A 194 -8.88 9.44 -23.52
N GLU A 195 -9.46 9.94 -24.62
CA GLU A 195 -10.54 9.29 -25.35
C GLU A 195 -10.01 8.50 -26.55
N ASP A 196 -10.81 7.57 -27.09
CA ASP A 196 -10.46 6.86 -28.32
C ASP A 196 -10.35 7.85 -29.49
N GLY A 197 -9.11 8.12 -29.92
CA GLY A 197 -8.79 9.10 -30.95
C GLY A 197 -7.78 10.18 -30.52
N ASP A 198 -7.47 10.29 -29.22
CA ASP A 198 -6.41 11.18 -28.74
C ASP A 198 -5.03 10.70 -29.22
N CYS A 199 -4.28 11.58 -29.88
CA CYS A 199 -2.87 11.35 -30.20
C CYS A 199 -2.00 11.55 -28.95
N LEU A 200 -1.07 10.63 -28.70
CA LEU A 200 -0.13 10.63 -27.57
C LEU A 200 0.93 11.74 -27.64
#